data_AF-A0A4U5WDB9-F1
#
_entry.id   AF-A0A4U5WDB9-F1
#
_cell.length_a   1.000
_cell.length_b   1.000
_cell.length_c   1.000
_cell.angle_alpha   90.00
_cell.angle_beta   90.00
_cell.angle_gamma   90.00
#
_symmetry.space_group_name_H-M   'P 1'
#
loop_
_entity.id
_entity.type
_entity.pdbx_description
1 polymer ?
#
loop_
_entity_poly.entity_id
_entity_poly.type
_entity_poly.pdbx_seq_one_letter_code
_entity_poly.pdbx_strand_id
1 'polypeptide(L)' 'MPNRQVAQCVHLSPHTVNYYLRRIYGKLGIRSGVALARYVHDHGLEPGGALRSR' A
#
# COMPACT_ATOMS: atom_id res chain seq x y z
N MET A 1 -5.81 -6.83 -4.72
CA MET A 1 -6.07 -5.79 -5.73
C MET A 1 -4.82 -5.62 -6.59
N PRO A 2 -4.90 -5.67 -7.93
CA PRO A 2 -3.74 -5.49 -8.80
C PRO A 2 -3.29 -4.01 -8.86
N ASN A 3 -1.99 -3.73 -8.98
CA ASN A 3 -1.41 -2.38 -8.97
C ASN A 3 -2.05 -1.41 -9.98
N ARG A 4 -2.54 -1.93 -11.11
CA ARG A 4 -3.27 -1.17 -12.13
C ARG A 4 -4.58 -0.56 -11.61
N GLN A 5 -5.27 -1.27 -10.71
CA GLN A 5 -6.52 -0.81 -10.13
C GLN A 5 -6.25 0.24 -9.04
N VAL A 6 -5.17 0.07 -8.28
CA VAL A 6 -4.68 1.10 -7.34
C VAL A 6 -4.34 2.38 -8.10
N ALA A 7 -3.58 2.25 -9.20
CA ALA A 7 -3.24 3.36 -10.10
C ALA A 7 -4.47 4.15 -10.58
N GLN A 8 -5.54 3.46 -10.97
CA GLN A 8 -6.80 4.10 -11.33
C GLN A 8 -7.44 4.84 -10.16
N CYS A 9 -7.50 4.23 -8.97
CA CYS A 9 -8.09 4.87 -7.78
C CYS A 9 -7.34 6.12 -7.33
N VAL A 10 -6.02 6.17 -7.51
CA VAL A 10 -5.17 7.30 -7.08
C VAL A 10 -4.81 8.25 -8.23
N HIS A 11 -5.38 8.05 -9.42
CA HIS A 11 -5.06 8.82 -10.63
C HIS A 11 -3.55 8.89 -10.97
N LEU A 12 -2.82 7.80 -10.74
CA LEU A 12 -1.39 7.70 -11.06
C LEU A 12 -1.13 6.65 -12.15
N SER A 13 -0.02 6.78 -12.86
CA SER A 13 0.45 5.72 -13.76
C SER A 13 0.82 4.46 -12.95
N PRO A 14 0.53 3.24 -13.46
CA PRO A 14 0.99 1.99 -12.85
C PRO A 14 2.50 1.95 -12.59
N HIS A 15 3.30 2.61 -13.43
CA HIS A 15 4.75 2.70 -13.23
C HIS A 15 5.12 3.56 -12.02
N THR A 16 4.39 4.66 -11.82
CA THR A 16 4.55 5.54 -10.66
C THR A 16 4.14 4.83 -9.36
N VAL A 17 3.05 4.04 -9.39
CA VAL A 17 2.66 3.20 -8.25
C VAL A 17 3.76 2.19 -7.90
N ASN A 18 4.32 1.50 -8.89
CA ASN A 18 5.42 0.56 -8.66
C ASN A 18 6.68 1.26 -8.13
N TYR A 19 6.99 2.45 -8.62
CA TYR A 19 8.09 3.27 -8.12
C TYR A 19 7.91 3.58 -6.62
N TYR A 20 6.73 4.06 -6.22
CA TYR A 20 6.44 4.33 -4.82
C TYR A 20 6.48 3.08 -3.95
N LEU A 21 5.90 1.97 -4.41
CA LEU A 21 5.96 0.70 -3.70
C LEU A 21 7.41 0.25 -3.48
N ARG A 22 8.29 0.35 -4.48
CA ARG A 22 9.70 -0.03 -4.33
C ARG A 22 10.42 0.82 -3.29
N ARG A 23 10.09 2.12 -3.22
CA ARG A 23 10.66 3.03 -2.22
C ARG A 23 10.14 2.73 -0.82
N ILE A 24 8.84 2.45 -0.68
CA ILE A 24 8.23 2.06 0.59
C ILE A 24 8.83 0.73 1.07
N TYR A 25 8.93 -0.26 0.18
CA TYR A 25 9.54 -1.55 0.46
C TYR A 25 10.98 -1.41 0.95
N GLY A 26 11.79 -0.57 0.28
CA GLY A 26 13.16 -0.29 0.71
C GLY A 26 13.25 0.35 2.09
N LYS A 27 12.34 1.27 2.41
CA LYS A 27 12.30 1.91 3.74
C LYS A 27 11.90 0.94 4.85
N LEU A 28 11.02 -0.02 4.55
CA LEU A 28 10.49 -0.98 5.51
C LEU A 28 11.27 -2.30 5.53
N GLY A 29 12.25 -2.49 4.64
CA GLY A 29 13.04 -3.73 4.52
C GLY A 29 12.25 -4.92 4.00
N ILE A 30 11.09 -4.71 3.36
CA ILE A 30 10.20 -5.77 2.87
C ILE A 30 10.31 -5.95 1.35
N ARG A 31 9.81 -7.07 0.82
CA ARG A 31 9.96 -7.41 -0.62
C ARG A 31 8.64 -7.68 -1.34
N SER A 32 7.49 -7.58 -0.66
CA SER A 32 6.19 -7.91 -1.25
C SER A 32 5.05 -7.04 -0.71
N GLY A 33 3.99 -6.90 -1.52
CA GLY A 33 2.77 -6.21 -1.10
C GLY A 33 2.01 -6.92 0.01
N VAL A 34 2.15 -8.26 0.11
CA VAL A 34 1.59 -9.04 1.22
C VAL A 34 2.32 -8.71 2.52
N ALA A 35 3.65 -8.62 2.50
CA ALA A 35 4.42 -8.19 3.67
C ALA A 35 4.06 -6.75 4.08
N LEU A 36 3.78 -5.87 3.11
CA LEU A 36 3.31 -4.52 3.39
C LEU A 36 1.92 -4.54 4.06
N ALA A 37 0.98 -5.31 3.54
CA ALA A 37 -0.35 -5.44 4.13
C ALA A 37 -0.29 -5.97 5.57
N ARG A 38 0.62 -6.93 5.81
CA ARG A 38 0.84 -7.50 7.14
C ARG A 38 1.48 -6.49 8.10
N TYR A 39 2.49 -5.75 7.63
CA TYR A 39 3.09 -4.64 8.39
C TYR A 39 2.04 -3.59 8.78
N VAL A 40 1.19 -3.21 7.84
CA VAL A 40 0.11 -2.23 8.05
C VAL A 40 -0.86 -2.73 9.13
N HIS A 41 -1.26 -4.00 9.07
CA HIS A 41 -2.12 -4.63 10.07
C HIS A 41 -1.46 -4.73 11.45
N ASP A 42 -0.22 -5.22 11.53
CA ASP A 42 0.51 -5.42 12.79
C ASP A 42 0.82 -4.09 13.50
N HIS A 43 0.95 -2.99 12.74
CA HIS A 43 1.19 -1.66 13.27
C HIS A 43 -0.10 -0.82 13.45
N GLY A 44 -1.28 -1.40 13.23
CA GLY A 44 -2.56 -0.68 13.38
C GLY A 44 -2.71 0.52 12.43
N LEU A 45 -1.99 0.53 11.31
CA LEU A 45 -2.06 1.56 10.29
C LEU A 45 -3.29 1.31 9.43
N GLU A 46 -4.49 1.51 9.95
CA GLU A 46 -5.70 1.26 9.17
C GLU A 46 -5.70 2.12 7.88
N PRO A 47 -5.95 1.52 6.70
CA PRO A 47 -6.08 2.27 5.46
C PRO A 47 -7.37 3.10 5.50
N GLY A 48 -7.26 4.31 6.05
CA GLY A 48 -8.36 5.25 6.23
C GLY A 48 -8.87 5.23 7.67
N GLY A 49 -8.40 6.18 8.49
CA GLY A 49 -8.80 6.35 9.89
C GLY A 49 -10.26 6.79 10.13
N ALA A 50 -11.25 6.29 9.38
CA ALA A 50 -12.65 6.73 9.53
C ALA A 50 -13.74 5.71 9.11
N LEU A 51 -13.50 4.39 9.11
CA LEU A 51 -14.60 3.45 8.85
C LEU A 51 -14.58 2.18 9.69
N ARG A 52 -14.43 2.30 11.02
CA ARG A 52 -14.89 1.29 11.99
C ARG A 52 -15.24 1.96 13.32
N SER A 53 -16.30 2.75 13.31
CA SER A 53 -17.17 2.90 14.49
C SER A 53 -18.48 2.21 14.16
N ARG A 54 -18.59 0.92 14.53
CA ARG A 54 -19.82 0.18 14.83
C ARG A 54 -19.48 -1.23 15.26
#